data_AF-A0A2Z3IB87-F1
#
_entry.id   AF-A0A2Z3IB87-F1
#
_cell.length_a   1.000
_cell.length_b   1.000
_cell.length_c   1.000
_cell.angle_alpha   90.00
_cell.angle_beta   90.00
_cell.angle_gamma   90.00
#
_symmetry.space_group_name_H-M   'P 1'
#
loop_
_entity.id
_entity.type
_entity.pdbx_description
1 polymer ?
#
loop_
_entity_poly.entity_id
_entity_poly.type
_entity_poly.pdbx_seq_one_letter_code
_entity_poly.pdbx_strand_id
1 'polypeptide(L)'
;MSTILSDVIDHLAGIEPGSHLDILRAQRLQARENAQKSYLALFEPEYPGNVTALERHAVATFVAGLHRQQVVLDFYRAALLRLERPDVAELIDAEIARASVKGPYGRYPKGPLAAEDRDGPDYRVLSGYEKVLGARLSAALEHAHLLVFRPRDASPAALQKLLDAGWSTTDIVTLSQLVAFLSFQIRVVAGLRALAAEPAHDAADLYRGPAFTGLLASGTV
;
A
#
# COMPACT_ATOMS: atom_id res chain seq x y z
N MET A 1 0.31 4.26 -29.30
CA MET A 1 1.51 4.66 -28.54
C MET A 1 1.27 4.25 -27.10
N SER A 2 1.95 3.23 -26.58
CA SER A 2 1.85 2.89 -25.17
C SER A 2 2.49 4.02 -24.37
N THR A 3 1.69 4.79 -23.64
CA THR A 3 2.17 5.80 -22.71
C THR A 3 2.98 5.05 -21.64
N ILE A 4 4.30 5.22 -21.64
CA ILE A 4 5.14 4.73 -20.55
C ILE A 4 4.72 5.52 -19.32
N LEU A 5 4.14 4.83 -18.32
CA LEU A 5 3.78 5.43 -17.04
C LEU A 5 5.07 5.88 -16.35
N SER A 6 5.31 7.19 -16.31
CA SER A 6 6.53 7.76 -15.73
C SER A 6 6.53 7.72 -14.20
N ASP A 7 5.38 7.86 -13.57
CA ASP A 7 5.18 7.74 -12.12
C ASP A 7 3.82 7.13 -11.80
N VAL A 8 3.82 5.96 -11.15
CA VAL A 8 2.59 5.22 -10.84
C VAL A 8 1.76 5.94 -9.78
N ILE A 9 2.38 6.65 -8.83
CA ILE A 9 1.63 7.39 -7.80
C ILE A 9 0.87 8.55 -8.43
N ASP A 10 1.50 9.31 -9.33
CA ASP A 10 0.88 10.42 -10.05
C ASP A 10 -0.28 9.93 -10.89
N HIS A 11 -0.09 8.84 -11.62
CA HIS A 11 -1.14 8.19 -12.40
C HIS A 11 -2.34 7.79 -11.53
N LEU A 12 -2.11 7.10 -10.40
CA LEU A 12 -3.16 6.65 -9.50
C LEU A 12 -3.84 7.82 -8.76
N ALA A 13 -3.10 8.90 -8.50
CA ALA A 13 -3.62 10.11 -7.88
C ALA A 13 -4.36 11.02 -8.87
N GLY A 14 -4.24 10.80 -10.19
CA GLY A 14 -4.81 11.67 -11.21
C GLY A 14 -4.10 13.02 -11.31
N ILE A 15 -2.78 13.04 -11.07
CA ILE A 15 -1.97 14.26 -11.12
C ILE A 15 -1.56 14.50 -12.57
N GLU A 16 -2.09 15.56 -13.16
CA GLU A 16 -1.73 16.00 -14.51
C GLU A 16 -0.40 16.77 -14.50
N PRO A 17 0.46 16.59 -15.52
CA PRO A 17 1.68 17.39 -15.68
C PRO A 17 1.40 18.89 -15.67
N GLY A 18 2.18 19.65 -14.90
CA GLY A 18 2.02 21.10 -14.73
C GLY A 18 0.92 21.53 -13.74
N SER A 19 0.16 20.60 -13.17
CA SER A 19 -0.78 20.91 -12.08
C SER A 19 -0.06 21.39 -10.81
N HIS A 20 -0.79 22.02 -9.89
CA HIS A 20 -0.22 22.47 -8.62
C HIS A 20 0.43 21.32 -7.83
N LEU A 21 -0.21 20.14 -7.79
CA LEU A 21 0.34 18.97 -7.12
C LEU A 21 1.55 18.38 -7.84
N ASP A 22 1.61 18.42 -9.18
CA ASP A 22 2.80 18.01 -9.93
C ASP A 22 4.00 18.91 -9.59
N ILE A 23 3.80 20.23 -9.55
CA ILE A 23 4.83 21.20 -9.17
C ILE A 23 5.32 20.94 -7.73
N LEU A 24 4.40 20.72 -6.78
CA LEU A 24 4.77 20.40 -5.39
C LEU A 24 5.56 19.09 -5.29
N ARG A 25 5.16 18.04 -6.01
CA ARG A 25 5.88 16.77 -6.03
C ARG A 25 7.24 16.87 -6.70
N ALA A 26 7.39 17.74 -7.70
CA ALA A 26 8.67 18.03 -8.33
C ALA A 26 9.70 18.65 -7.35
N GLN A 27 9.25 19.35 -6.30
CA GLN A 27 10.14 19.86 -5.24
C GLN A 27 10.76 18.74 -4.38
N ARG A 28 10.22 17.52 -4.46
CA ARG A 28 10.71 16.32 -3.76
C ARG A 28 11.07 15.22 -4.75
N LEU A 29 11.78 15.58 -5.82
CA LEU A 29 12.12 14.68 -6.93
C LEU A 29 12.70 13.33 -6.46
N GLN A 30 13.59 13.33 -5.48
CA GLN A 30 14.17 12.08 -4.95
C GLN A 30 13.11 11.12 -4.38
N ALA A 31 12.08 11.63 -3.70
CA ALA A 31 11.00 10.81 -3.15
C ALA A 31 10.11 10.24 -4.27
N ARG A 32 9.82 11.05 -5.29
CA ARG A 32 9.09 10.66 -6.50
C ARG A 32 9.83 9.54 -7.24
N GLU A 33 11.10 9.78 -7.57
CA GLU A 33 11.94 8.79 -8.27
C GLU A 33 12.13 7.50 -7.48
N ASN A 34 12.40 7.59 -6.17
CA ASN A 34 12.62 6.39 -5.35
C ASN A 34 11.34 5.56 -5.20
N ALA A 35 10.16 6.21 -5.14
CA ALA A 35 8.90 5.48 -5.15
C ALA A 35 8.69 4.73 -6.47
N GLN A 36 8.97 5.36 -7.62
CA GLN A 36 8.89 4.69 -8.92
C GLN A 36 9.91 3.55 -9.05
N LYS A 37 11.16 3.75 -8.62
CA LYS A 37 12.18 2.69 -8.60
C LYS A 37 11.78 1.53 -7.70
N SER A 38 11.13 1.80 -6.56
CA SER A 38 10.60 0.76 -5.67
C SER A 38 9.48 -0.04 -6.33
N TYR A 39 8.57 0.63 -7.06
CA TYR A 39 7.54 -0.05 -7.85
C TYR A 39 8.18 -1.00 -8.88
N LEU A 40 9.13 -0.49 -9.67
CA LEU A 40 9.81 -1.30 -10.70
C LEU A 40 10.54 -2.49 -10.08
N ALA A 41 11.29 -2.29 -8.99
CA ALA A 41 11.97 -3.39 -8.30
C ALA A 41 11.02 -4.47 -7.76
N LEU A 42 9.77 -4.11 -7.46
CA LEU A 42 8.78 -5.03 -6.89
C LEU A 42 7.86 -5.68 -7.92
N PHE A 43 7.60 -5.04 -9.06
CA PHE A 43 6.66 -5.55 -10.09
C PHE A 43 7.32 -5.88 -11.42
N GLU A 44 8.43 -5.22 -11.75
CA GLU A 44 9.21 -5.41 -12.98
C GLU A 44 10.71 -5.60 -12.67
N PRO A 45 11.07 -6.51 -11.74
CA PRO A 45 12.46 -6.74 -11.37
C PRO A 45 13.29 -7.29 -12.54
N GLU A 46 14.51 -6.79 -12.69
CA GLU A 46 15.51 -7.36 -13.62
C GLU A 46 15.78 -8.84 -13.32
N TYR A 47 15.78 -9.21 -12.04
CA TYR A 47 15.93 -10.57 -11.56
C TYR A 47 14.70 -10.96 -10.71
N PRO A 48 13.69 -11.63 -11.30
CA PRO A 48 12.41 -11.88 -10.62
C PRO A 48 12.48 -12.73 -9.35
N GLY A 49 13.54 -13.53 -9.19
CA GLY A 49 13.64 -14.51 -8.11
C GLY A 49 12.51 -15.55 -8.20
N ASN A 50 12.10 -16.10 -7.06
CA ASN A 50 11.05 -17.14 -7.01
C ASN A 50 9.64 -16.57 -6.75
N VAL A 51 9.52 -15.28 -6.44
CA VAL A 51 8.21 -14.64 -6.27
C VAL A 51 7.69 -14.22 -7.65
N THR A 52 6.69 -14.95 -8.12
CA THR A 52 6.16 -14.83 -9.48
C THR A 52 5.40 -13.53 -9.69
N ALA A 53 5.27 -13.11 -10.95
CA ALA A 53 4.40 -11.98 -11.32
C ALA A 53 2.95 -12.22 -10.87
N LEU A 54 2.46 -13.46 -10.95
CA LEU A 54 1.11 -13.83 -10.49
C LEU A 54 0.93 -13.56 -9.00
N GLU A 55 1.86 -14.02 -8.16
CA GLU A 55 1.80 -13.79 -6.71
C GLU A 55 1.89 -12.31 -6.37
N ARG A 56 2.80 -11.56 -7.01
CA ARG A 56 2.97 -10.12 -6.78
C ARG A 56 1.67 -9.35 -7.07
N HIS A 57 1.05 -9.61 -8.23
CA HIS A 57 -0.17 -8.92 -8.63
C HIS A 57 -1.42 -9.41 -7.89
N ALA A 58 -1.50 -10.68 -7.50
CA ALA A 58 -2.58 -11.21 -6.66
C ALA A 58 -2.53 -10.58 -5.25
N VAL A 59 -1.35 -10.55 -4.61
CA VAL A 59 -1.16 -9.88 -3.31
C VAL A 59 -1.43 -8.39 -3.43
N ALA A 60 -1.00 -7.73 -4.50
CA ALA A 60 -1.25 -6.31 -4.72
C ALA A 60 -2.74 -5.99 -4.85
N THR A 61 -3.47 -6.78 -5.64
CA THR A 61 -4.92 -6.67 -5.79
C THR A 61 -5.61 -6.85 -4.44
N PHE A 62 -5.23 -7.89 -3.69
CA PHE A 62 -5.77 -8.16 -2.36
C PHE A 62 -5.53 -6.98 -1.40
N VAL A 63 -4.30 -6.51 -1.26
CA VAL A 63 -3.94 -5.40 -0.35
C VAL A 63 -4.63 -4.09 -0.76
N ALA A 64 -4.74 -3.80 -2.05
CA ALA A 64 -5.48 -2.63 -2.55
C ALA A 64 -6.97 -2.70 -2.17
N GLY A 65 -7.57 -3.88 -2.31
CA GLY A 65 -8.94 -4.15 -1.87
C GLY A 65 -9.15 -3.95 -0.37
N LEU A 66 -8.23 -4.43 0.47
CA LEU A 66 -8.29 -4.24 1.93
C LEU A 66 -8.26 -2.77 2.34
N HIS A 67 -7.55 -1.92 1.59
CA HIS A 67 -7.48 -0.47 1.82
C HIS A 67 -8.68 0.30 1.25
N ARG A 68 -9.57 -0.35 0.49
CA ARG A 68 -10.78 0.25 -0.09
C ARG A 68 -10.50 1.45 -1.01
N GLN A 69 -9.40 1.38 -1.77
CA GLN A 69 -9.03 2.42 -2.75
C GLN A 69 -9.28 1.89 -4.17
N GLN A 70 -10.48 2.17 -4.71
CA GLN A 70 -10.96 1.55 -5.96
C GLN A 70 -10.00 1.76 -7.14
N VAL A 71 -9.48 2.99 -7.32
CA VAL A 71 -8.54 3.29 -8.42
C VAL A 71 -7.27 2.43 -8.35
N VAL A 72 -6.76 2.17 -7.14
CA VAL A 72 -5.56 1.33 -6.97
C VAL A 72 -5.89 -0.16 -7.13
N LEU A 73 -7.08 -0.58 -6.66
CA LEU A 73 -7.60 -1.92 -6.87
C LEU A 73 -7.73 -2.23 -8.36
N ASP A 74 -8.38 -1.35 -9.13
CA ASP A 74 -8.59 -1.51 -10.56
C ASP A 74 -7.26 -1.62 -11.32
N PHE A 75 -6.27 -0.81 -10.93
CA PHE A 75 -4.92 -0.83 -11.53
C PHE A 75 -4.23 -2.20 -11.35
N TYR A 76 -4.16 -2.71 -10.13
CA TYR A 76 -3.49 -3.99 -9.86
C TYR A 76 -4.30 -5.18 -10.37
N ARG A 77 -5.63 -5.10 -10.32
CA ARG A 77 -6.52 -6.13 -10.87
C ARG A 77 -6.39 -6.23 -12.38
N ALA A 78 -6.30 -5.10 -13.09
CA ALA A 78 -6.06 -5.10 -14.54
C ALA A 78 -4.71 -5.75 -14.88
N ALA A 79 -3.67 -5.50 -14.08
CA ALA A 79 -2.38 -6.16 -14.25
C ALA A 79 -2.44 -7.67 -13.98
N LEU A 80 -3.20 -8.11 -12.97
CA LEU A 80 -3.44 -9.54 -12.69
C LEU A 80 -4.18 -10.23 -13.84
N LEU A 81 -5.22 -9.61 -14.39
CA LEU A 81 -5.99 -10.17 -15.51
C LEU A 81 -5.15 -10.39 -16.78
N ARG A 82 -4.11 -9.57 -17.01
CA ARG A 82 -3.18 -9.74 -18.12
C ARG A 82 -2.31 -10.99 -18.02
N LEU A 83 -2.28 -11.66 -16.86
CA LEU A 83 -1.54 -12.91 -16.66
C LEU A 83 -2.36 -14.15 -17.04
N GLU A 84 -3.52 -13.98 -17.68
CA GLU A 84 -4.36 -15.07 -18.22
C GLU A 84 -4.81 -16.09 -17.16
N ARG A 85 -4.98 -15.61 -15.91
CA ARG A 85 -5.51 -16.37 -14.77
C ARG A 85 -6.77 -15.72 -14.17
N PRO A 86 -7.88 -15.68 -14.92
CA PRO A 86 -9.13 -15.05 -14.46
C PRO A 86 -9.70 -15.76 -13.23
N ASP A 87 -9.51 -17.08 -13.14
CA ASP A 87 -9.86 -17.90 -11.98
C ASP A 87 -9.20 -17.39 -10.69
N VAL A 88 -7.93 -17.00 -10.75
CA VAL A 88 -7.23 -16.41 -9.60
C VAL A 88 -7.81 -15.04 -9.27
N ALA A 89 -8.03 -14.18 -10.26
CA ALA A 89 -8.57 -12.84 -10.04
C ALA A 89 -9.95 -12.87 -9.36
N GLU A 90 -10.85 -13.76 -9.80
CA GLU A 90 -12.17 -13.95 -9.20
C GLU A 90 -12.09 -14.40 -7.74
N LEU A 91 -11.20 -15.34 -7.42
CA LEU A 91 -11.00 -15.79 -6.04
C LEU A 91 -10.38 -14.70 -5.16
N ILE A 92 -9.47 -13.89 -5.70
CA ILE A 92 -8.94 -12.73 -4.98
C ILE A 92 -10.05 -11.72 -4.67
N ASP A 93 -10.95 -11.42 -5.62
CA ASP A 93 -12.09 -10.53 -5.39
C ASP A 93 -13.02 -11.07 -4.27
N ALA A 94 -13.31 -12.37 -4.29
CA ALA A 94 -14.11 -13.02 -3.25
C ALA A 94 -13.42 -12.97 -1.88
N GLU A 95 -12.11 -13.19 -1.82
CA GLU A 95 -11.35 -13.10 -0.58
C GLU A 95 -11.22 -11.66 -0.07
N ILE A 96 -11.12 -10.63 -0.94
CA ILE A 96 -11.17 -9.22 -0.53
C ILE A 96 -12.49 -8.93 0.22
N ALA A 97 -13.62 -9.42 -0.32
CA ALA A 97 -14.93 -9.23 0.30
C ALA A 97 -15.01 -9.87 1.69
N ARG A 98 -14.46 -11.08 1.85
CA ARG A 98 -14.42 -11.80 3.15
C ARG A 98 -13.44 -11.19 4.15
N ALA A 99 -12.31 -10.69 3.67
CA ALA A 99 -11.21 -10.19 4.47
C ALA A 99 -11.40 -8.73 4.93
N SER A 100 -12.43 -8.04 4.45
CA SER A 100 -12.68 -6.63 4.73
C SER A 100 -13.08 -6.40 6.19
N VAL A 101 -12.20 -5.75 6.94
CA VAL A 101 -12.36 -5.47 8.38
C VAL A 101 -11.94 -4.04 8.73
N LYS A 102 -12.07 -3.62 9.99
CA LYS A 102 -11.59 -2.31 10.49
C LYS A 102 -10.52 -2.50 11.56
N GLY A 103 -9.25 -2.35 11.17
CA GLY A 103 -8.11 -2.34 12.10
C GLY A 103 -7.57 -0.94 12.40
N PRO A 104 -6.36 -0.81 12.99
CA PRO A 104 -5.46 -1.90 13.35
C PRO A 104 -5.89 -2.63 14.63
N TYR A 105 -5.53 -3.89 14.69
CA TYR A 105 -5.62 -4.79 15.83
C TYR A 105 -4.21 -5.19 16.28
N GLY A 106 -4.14 -5.94 17.37
CA GLY A 106 -2.93 -6.55 17.88
C GLY A 106 -2.69 -6.22 19.34
N ARG A 107 -1.69 -6.89 19.90
CA ARG A 107 -1.38 -6.84 21.33
C ARG A 107 -0.05 -6.16 21.61
N TYR A 108 0.04 -5.44 22.72
CA TYR A 108 1.28 -4.89 23.23
C TYR A 108 1.93 -5.86 24.23
N PRO A 109 3.26 -5.80 24.41
CA PRO A 109 3.89 -6.42 25.58
C PRO A 109 3.25 -5.93 26.89
N LYS A 110 3.33 -6.74 27.94
CA LYS A 110 2.80 -6.37 29.27
C LYS A 110 3.33 -4.99 29.68
N GLY A 111 2.41 -4.07 29.94
CA GLY A 111 2.73 -2.67 30.23
C GLY A 111 1.50 -1.76 30.07
N PRO A 112 1.65 -0.44 30.19
CA PRO A 112 0.53 0.50 30.14
C PRO A 112 -0.20 0.50 28.80
N LEU A 113 0.51 0.21 27.69
CA LEU A 113 -0.08 0.15 26.36
C LEU A 113 -0.96 -1.10 26.15
N ALA A 114 -0.90 -2.12 27.00
CA ALA A 114 -1.77 -3.29 26.88
C ALA A 114 -3.27 -2.95 27.02
N ALA A 115 -3.61 -1.79 27.59
CA ALA A 115 -4.98 -1.28 27.62
C ALA A 115 -5.51 -0.91 26.22
N GLU A 116 -4.63 -0.73 25.23
CA GLU A 116 -4.98 -0.44 23.83
C GLU A 116 -5.09 -1.72 22.97
N ASP A 117 -4.91 -2.90 23.56
CA ASP A 117 -5.03 -4.18 22.85
C ASP A 117 -6.41 -4.29 22.18
N ARG A 118 -6.40 -4.71 20.92
CA ARG A 118 -7.62 -5.03 20.19
C ARG A 118 -7.46 -6.38 19.54
N ASP A 119 -8.36 -7.31 19.86
CA ASP A 119 -8.41 -8.58 19.15
C ASP A 119 -8.96 -8.37 17.74
N GLY A 120 -8.29 -8.97 16.76
CA GLY A 120 -8.69 -8.95 15.37
C GLY A 120 -8.87 -10.37 14.83
N PRO A 121 -9.57 -10.54 13.71
CA PRO A 121 -9.73 -11.85 13.10
C PRO A 121 -8.37 -12.41 12.68
N ASP A 122 -8.22 -13.72 12.83
CA ASP A 122 -7.13 -14.48 12.23
C ASP A 122 -7.59 -14.96 10.86
N TYR A 123 -7.41 -14.11 9.85
CA TYR A 123 -7.90 -14.38 8.50
C TYR A 123 -7.26 -15.63 7.91
N ARG A 124 -8.09 -16.43 7.25
CA ARG A 124 -7.73 -17.63 6.50
C ARG A 124 -8.44 -17.63 5.16
N VAL A 125 -7.70 -18.04 4.13
CA VAL A 125 -8.29 -18.28 2.81
C VAL A 125 -9.42 -19.31 2.93
N LEU A 126 -10.49 -19.15 2.14
CA LEU A 126 -11.62 -20.08 2.21
C LEU A 126 -11.17 -21.50 1.87
N SER A 127 -11.58 -22.46 2.70
CA SER A 127 -11.31 -23.88 2.42
C SER A 127 -11.89 -24.27 1.06
N GLY A 128 -11.05 -24.90 0.23
CA GLY A 128 -11.36 -25.28 -1.15
C GLY A 128 -10.73 -24.36 -2.18
N TYR A 129 -10.44 -23.09 -1.84
CA TYR A 129 -9.77 -22.15 -2.76
C TYR A 129 -8.30 -22.53 -2.97
N GLU A 130 -7.68 -23.28 -2.06
CA GLU A 130 -6.31 -23.74 -2.18
C GLU A 130 -6.10 -24.66 -3.39
N LYS A 131 -7.17 -25.24 -3.96
CA LYS A 131 -7.10 -26.02 -5.21
C LYS A 131 -6.71 -25.17 -6.42
N VAL A 132 -7.06 -23.88 -6.39
CA VAL A 132 -6.79 -22.93 -7.48
C VAL A 132 -5.63 -22.00 -7.12
N LEU A 133 -5.64 -21.47 -5.89
CA LEU A 133 -4.61 -20.55 -5.41
C LEU A 133 -3.31 -21.29 -5.04
N GLY A 134 -3.40 -22.56 -4.64
CA GLY A 134 -2.29 -23.29 -4.05
C GLY A 134 -1.99 -22.85 -2.61
N ALA A 135 -1.24 -23.68 -1.88
CA ALA A 135 -0.85 -23.39 -0.49
C ALA A 135 0.03 -22.14 -0.40
N ARG A 136 0.94 -21.95 -1.37
CA ARG A 136 1.92 -20.86 -1.40
C ARG A 136 1.27 -19.48 -1.49
N LEU A 137 0.40 -19.25 -2.47
CA LEU A 137 -0.32 -17.97 -2.60
C LEU A 137 -1.31 -17.76 -1.45
N SER A 138 -1.99 -18.82 -0.99
CA SER A 138 -2.92 -18.71 0.13
C SER A 138 -2.22 -18.20 1.40
N ALA A 139 -1.06 -18.76 1.74
CA ALA A 139 -0.24 -18.29 2.86
C ALA A 139 0.24 -16.84 2.68
N ALA A 140 0.50 -16.41 1.45
CA ALA A 140 0.88 -15.03 1.16
C ALA A 140 -0.26 -14.03 1.39
N LEU A 141 -1.50 -14.38 1.04
CA LEU A 141 -2.69 -13.56 1.33
C LEU A 141 -2.93 -13.45 2.84
N GLU A 142 -2.73 -14.54 3.59
CA GLU A 142 -2.85 -14.54 5.05
C GLU A 142 -1.79 -13.65 5.71
N HIS A 143 -0.54 -13.74 5.23
CA HIS A 143 0.54 -12.86 5.70
C HIS A 143 0.28 -11.39 5.33
N ALA A 144 -0.22 -11.12 4.13
CA ALA A 144 -0.59 -9.77 3.74
C ALA A 144 -1.69 -9.19 4.65
N HIS A 145 -2.71 -9.98 4.99
CA HIS A 145 -3.76 -9.56 5.93
C HIS A 145 -3.21 -9.26 7.33
N LEU A 146 -2.33 -10.14 7.83
CA LEU A 146 -1.63 -9.95 9.10
C LEU A 146 -0.86 -8.61 9.10
N LEU A 147 -0.08 -8.32 8.07
CA LEU A 147 0.69 -7.07 8.00
C LEU A 147 -0.18 -5.82 7.84
N VAL A 148 -1.33 -5.93 7.17
CA VAL A 148 -2.25 -4.79 6.96
C VAL A 148 -3.02 -4.44 8.24
N PHE A 149 -3.57 -5.44 8.93
CA PHE A 149 -4.49 -5.19 10.05
C PHE A 149 -3.92 -5.53 11.42
N ARG A 150 -2.91 -6.38 11.51
CA ARG A 150 -2.35 -6.93 12.75
C ARG A 150 -0.81 -6.90 12.78
N PRO A 151 -0.13 -5.85 12.31
CA PRO A 151 1.32 -5.87 12.14
C PRO A 151 2.09 -6.12 13.45
N ARG A 152 1.52 -5.77 14.61
CA ARG A 152 2.10 -6.03 15.94
C ARG A 152 2.14 -7.51 16.32
N ASP A 153 1.25 -8.32 15.74
CA ASP A 153 1.17 -9.75 16.00
C ASP A 153 2.09 -10.57 15.06
N ALA A 154 2.83 -9.90 14.17
CA ALA A 154 3.85 -10.54 13.35
C ALA A 154 4.87 -11.26 14.25
N SER A 155 5.07 -12.54 14.00
CA SER A 155 5.80 -13.43 14.90
C SER A 155 6.56 -14.52 14.14
N PRO A 156 7.56 -15.17 14.76
CA PRO A 156 8.25 -16.31 14.15
C PRO A 156 7.29 -17.43 13.70
N ALA A 157 6.24 -17.69 14.46
CA ALA A 157 5.23 -18.68 14.11
C ALA A 157 4.42 -18.29 12.85
N ALA A 158 4.17 -17.00 12.64
CA ALA A 158 3.53 -16.53 11.40
C ALA A 158 4.45 -16.68 10.19
N LEU A 159 5.75 -16.41 10.35
CA LEU A 159 6.74 -16.61 9.29
C LEU A 159 6.95 -18.11 8.98
N GLN A 160 6.89 -18.97 9.99
CA GLN A 160 7.00 -20.42 9.80
C GLN A 160 5.91 -20.96 8.87
N LYS A 161 4.68 -20.45 8.95
CA LYS A 161 3.59 -20.84 8.03
C LYS A 161 3.92 -20.57 6.56
N LEU A 162 4.65 -19.48 6.27
CA LEU A 162 5.13 -19.21 4.92
C LEU A 162 6.19 -20.22 4.49
N LEU A 163 7.15 -20.54 5.36
CA LEU A 163 8.17 -21.55 5.09
C LEU A 163 7.53 -22.91 4.81
N ASP A 164 6.55 -23.32 5.63
CA ASP A 164 5.80 -24.57 5.48
C ASP A 164 5.01 -24.60 4.16
N ALA A 165 4.56 -23.44 3.66
CA ALA A 165 3.91 -23.27 2.36
C ALA A 165 4.91 -23.17 1.19
N GLY A 166 6.21 -23.36 1.45
CA GLY A 166 7.28 -23.42 0.45
C GLY A 166 7.96 -22.09 0.15
N TRP A 167 7.65 -21.01 0.87
CA TRP A 167 8.39 -19.74 0.74
C TRP A 167 9.82 -19.89 1.26
N SER A 168 10.81 -19.36 0.53
CA SER A 168 12.15 -19.21 1.08
C SER A 168 12.23 -17.94 1.94
N THR A 169 13.24 -17.84 2.82
CA THR A 169 13.48 -16.62 3.61
C THR A 169 13.59 -15.36 2.73
N THR A 170 14.28 -15.45 1.60
CA THR A 170 14.41 -14.34 0.63
C THR A 170 13.06 -13.95 0.02
N ASP A 171 12.22 -14.93 -0.29
CA ASP A 171 10.87 -14.67 -0.83
C ASP A 171 9.98 -13.99 0.22
N ILE A 172 10.07 -14.40 1.49
CA ILE A 172 9.32 -13.80 2.60
C ILE A 172 9.70 -12.32 2.78
N VAL A 173 10.98 -11.99 2.67
CA VAL A 173 11.44 -10.59 2.70
C VAL A 173 10.83 -9.81 1.53
N THR A 174 10.89 -10.36 0.32
CA THR A 174 10.32 -9.73 -0.88
C THR A 174 8.81 -9.52 -0.75
N LEU A 175 8.07 -10.52 -0.27
CA LEU A 175 6.64 -10.44 -0.02
C LEU A 175 6.30 -9.37 1.02
N SER A 176 7.05 -9.31 2.13
CA SER A 176 6.82 -8.34 3.20
C SER A 176 7.13 -6.91 2.72
N GLN A 177 8.18 -6.74 1.92
CA GLN A 177 8.51 -5.46 1.27
C GLN A 177 7.42 -5.02 0.30
N LEU A 178 6.87 -5.96 -0.50
CA LEU A 178 5.75 -5.71 -1.39
C LEU A 178 4.54 -5.17 -0.62
N VAL A 179 4.12 -5.83 0.47
CA VAL A 179 2.97 -5.39 1.29
C VAL A 179 3.22 -4.03 1.94
N ALA A 180 4.44 -3.80 2.43
CA ALA A 180 4.83 -2.51 3.01
C ALA A 180 4.79 -1.38 1.98
N PHE A 181 5.36 -1.61 0.78
CA PHE A 181 5.34 -0.66 -0.32
C PHE A 181 3.91 -0.34 -0.77
N LEU A 182 3.07 -1.35 -0.96
CA LEU A 182 1.66 -1.16 -1.32
C LEU A 182 0.93 -0.31 -0.29
N SER A 183 1.09 -0.64 0.99
CA SER A 183 0.49 0.13 2.09
C SER A 183 0.96 1.59 2.11
N PHE A 184 2.23 1.85 1.79
CA PHE A 184 2.77 3.19 1.60
C PHE A 184 2.14 3.89 0.39
N GLN A 185 2.22 3.26 -0.78
CA GLN A 185 1.76 3.82 -2.06
C GLN A 185 0.28 4.19 -1.98
N ILE A 186 -0.56 3.29 -1.47
CA ILE A 186 -2.01 3.48 -1.34
C ILE A 186 -2.32 4.69 -0.44
N ARG A 187 -1.61 4.83 0.69
CA ARG A 187 -1.81 5.98 1.60
C ARG A 187 -1.35 7.30 0.99
N VAL A 188 -0.24 7.29 0.24
CA VAL A 188 0.23 8.48 -0.49
C VAL A 188 -0.79 8.88 -1.55
N VAL A 189 -1.27 7.94 -2.36
CA VAL A 189 -2.31 8.20 -3.37
C VAL A 189 -3.57 8.76 -2.71
N ALA A 190 -4.05 8.15 -1.62
CA ALA A 190 -5.22 8.63 -0.90
C ALA A 190 -5.03 10.07 -0.37
N GLY A 191 -3.87 10.38 0.21
CA GLY A 191 -3.54 11.71 0.71
C GLY A 191 -3.46 12.76 -0.40
N LEU A 192 -2.83 12.43 -1.53
CA LEU A 192 -2.74 13.32 -2.69
C LEU A 192 -4.11 13.59 -3.32
N ARG A 193 -4.96 12.56 -3.42
CA ARG A 193 -6.34 12.72 -3.91
C ARG A 193 -7.19 13.58 -2.99
N ALA A 194 -7.01 13.44 -1.67
CA ALA A 194 -7.67 14.30 -0.70
C ALA A 194 -7.22 15.77 -0.85
N LEU A 195 -5.91 16.02 -1.01
CA LEU A 195 -5.38 17.36 -1.26
C LEU A 195 -5.88 17.95 -2.59
N ALA A 196 -6.06 17.13 -3.63
CA ALA A 196 -6.59 17.58 -4.93
C ALA A 196 -8.08 17.95 -4.87
N ALA A 197 -8.84 17.32 -3.97
CA ALA A 197 -10.28 17.55 -3.82
C ALA A 197 -10.59 18.83 -3.02
N GLU A 198 -9.64 19.33 -2.24
CA GLU A 198 -9.77 20.60 -1.54
C GLU A 198 -9.51 21.75 -2.53
N PRO A 199 -10.47 22.68 -2.72
CA PRO A 199 -10.20 23.90 -3.47
C PRO A 199 -9.07 24.65 -2.75
N ALA A 200 -8.06 25.08 -3.51
CA ALA A 200 -7.01 25.93 -2.97
C ALA A 200 -7.69 27.08 -2.22
N HIS A 201 -7.55 27.13 -0.89
CA HIS A 201 -8.00 28.28 -0.13
C HIS A 201 -7.29 29.47 -0.74
N ASP A 202 -8.07 30.39 -1.30
CA ASP A 202 -7.59 31.58 -1.96
C ASP A 202 -6.57 32.24 -1.02
N ALA A 203 -5.32 32.31 -1.44
CA ALA A 203 -4.27 33.02 -0.72
C ALA A 203 -4.63 34.52 -0.53
N ALA A 204 -5.71 34.98 -1.17
CA ALA A 204 -6.34 36.28 -0.97
C ALA A 204 -6.94 36.48 0.43
N ASP A 205 -7.30 35.43 1.19
CA ASP A 205 -7.84 35.60 2.55
C ASP A 205 -6.76 35.71 3.63
N LEU A 206 -5.53 35.23 3.37
CA LEU A 206 -4.39 35.40 4.29
C LEU A 206 -3.85 36.85 4.31
N TYR A 207 -4.22 37.68 3.33
CA TYR A 207 -3.89 39.10 3.29
C TYR A 207 -5.02 40.04 3.77
N ARG A 208 -6.16 39.49 4.25
CA ARG A 208 -7.29 40.30 4.74
C ARG A 208 -7.36 40.44 6.28
N GLY A 209 -6.41 39.85 7.01
CA GLY A 209 -6.22 40.06 8.45
C GLY A 209 -5.21 41.18 8.75
N PRO A 210 -5.33 41.90 9.88
CA PRO A 210 -4.44 43.01 10.20
C PRO A 210 -2.99 42.52 10.26
N ALA A 211 -2.12 43.15 9.48
CA ALA A 211 -0.70 42.89 9.45
C ALA A 211 -0.14 42.96 10.89
N PHE A 212 0.32 41.83 11.41
CA PHE A 212 1.05 41.78 12.66
C PHE A 212 2.48 42.27 12.39
N THR A 213 2.65 43.58 12.24
CA THR A 213 3.95 44.25 12.18
C THR A 213 4.56 44.25 13.58
N GLY A 214 5.15 43.10 13.95
CA GLY A 214 6.02 42.99 15.12
C GLY A 214 7.33 43.73 14.87
N LEU A 215 7.37 45.00 15.27
CA LEU A 215 8.56 45.84 15.31
C LEU A 215 9.55 45.25 16.33
N LEU A 216 10.51 44.43 15.88
CA LEU A 216 11.68 44.08 16.68
C LEU A 216 12.64 45.27 16.66
N ALA A 217 12.50 46.16 17.64
CA ALA A 217 13.49 47.16 17.96
C ALA A 217 14.72 46.47 18.59
N SER A 218 15.77 46.36 17.80
CA SER A 218 17.16 46.18 18.22
C SER A 218 17.63 47.37 19.08
N GLY A 219 18.34 47.10 20.18
CA GLY A 219 19.05 48.15 20.93
C GLY A 219 19.64 47.68 22.26
N THR A 220 20.94 47.41 22.24
CA THR A 220 21.90 47.22 23.35
C THR A 220 21.78 48.25 24.49
N VAL A 221 21.86 47.82 25.76
CA VAL A 221 23.04 47.77 26.66
C VAL A 221 22.66 46.90 27.87
#